data_AF-A0A1S2VB49-F1
#
_entry.id   AF-A0A1S2VB49-F1
#
_cell.length_a   1.000
_cell.length_b   1.000
_cell.length_c   1.000
_cell.angle_alpha   90.00
_cell.angle_beta   90.00
_cell.angle_gamma   90.00
#
_symmetry.space_group_name_H-M   'P 1'
#
loop_
_entity.id
_entity.type
_entity.pdbx_description
1 polymer ?
#
loop_
_entity_poly.entity_id
_entity_poly.type
_entity_poly.pdbx_seq_one_letter_code
_entity_poly.pdbx_strand_id
1 'polypeptide(L)'
;MLNDPMVLESARVLAQRLSLEKTTGDEKIEKAFRLILCRTPKDRELKILRQYYAGEKETFVAIPKKAVNLLAVGETPQAKLADKPAAAALMQTIMMLYNLEETIML
;
A
#
# COMPACT_ATOMS: atom_id res chain seq x y z
N MET A 1 -2.48 12.32 -12.62
CA MET A 1 -1.52 11.20 -12.49
C MET A 1 -2.00 10.11 -11.51
N LEU A 2 -2.94 10.40 -10.59
CA LEU A 2 -3.58 9.44 -9.67
C LEU A 2 -4.23 8.18 -10.28
N ASN A 3 -4.73 8.28 -11.51
CA ASN A 3 -5.29 7.15 -12.28
C ASN A 3 -4.34 6.70 -13.39
N ASP A 4 -3.09 7.16 -13.36
CA ASP A 4 -2.08 6.65 -14.28
C ASP A 4 -1.86 5.17 -13.92
N PRO A 5 -2.12 4.24 -14.86
CA PRO A 5 -1.93 2.82 -14.62
C PRO A 5 -0.54 2.49 -14.09
N MET A 6 0.49 3.28 -14.45
CA MET A 6 1.87 3.09 -13.99
C MET A 6 2.06 3.42 -12.50
N VAL A 7 1.37 4.43 -11.97
CA VAL A 7 1.43 4.78 -10.53
C VAL A 7 0.69 3.73 -9.71
N LEU A 8 -0.47 3.27 -10.19
CA LEU A 8 -1.20 2.19 -9.54
C LEU A 8 -0.40 0.88 -9.56
N GLU A 9 0.25 0.58 -10.69
CA GLU A 9 1.11 -0.59 -10.82
C GLU A 9 2.34 -0.51 -9.90
N SER A 10 3.00 0.65 -9.80
CA SER A 10 4.16 0.82 -8.92
C SER A 10 3.78 0.60 -7.45
N ALA A 11 2.64 1.17 -7.02
CA ALA A 11 2.09 0.95 -5.68
C ALA A 11 1.80 -0.52 -5.43
N ARG A 12 1.20 -1.21 -6.41
CA ARG A 12 0.92 -2.65 -6.33
C ARG A 12 2.21 -3.46 -6.17
N VAL A 13 3.21 -3.20 -6.99
CA VAL A 13 4.48 -3.95 -6.98
C VAL A 13 5.19 -3.77 -5.64
N LEU A 14 5.22 -2.54 -5.10
CA LEU A 14 5.81 -2.29 -3.79
C LEU A 14 5.03 -3.00 -2.67
N ALA A 15 3.70 -2.93 -2.68
CA ALA A 15 2.86 -3.63 -1.72
C ALA A 15 3.08 -5.15 -1.76
N GLN A 16 3.18 -5.73 -2.95
CA GLN A 16 3.46 -7.16 -3.13
C GLN A 16 4.83 -7.54 -2.58
N ARG A 17 5.87 -6.77 -2.90
CA ARG A 17 7.23 -6.99 -2.38
C ARG A 17 7.25 -6.99 -0.86
N LEU A 18 6.67 -5.96 -0.24
CA LEU A 18 6.59 -5.86 1.22
C LEU A 18 5.72 -6.97 1.83
N SER A 19 4.66 -7.40 1.15
CA SER A 19 3.78 -8.47 1.63
C SER A 19 4.46 -9.84 1.71
N LEU A 20 5.50 -10.07 0.90
CA LEU A 20 6.31 -11.30 0.94
C LEU A 20 7.31 -11.32 2.11
N GLU A 21 7.56 -10.19 2.76
CA GLU A 21 8.40 -10.13 3.94
C GLU A 21 7.70 -10.72 5.17
N LYS A 22 8.47 -11.43 6.00
CA LYS A 22 8.00 -12.02 7.27
C LYS A 22 7.99 -10.97 8.39
N THR A 23 7.31 -9.86 8.15
CA THR A 23 7.14 -8.73 9.05
C THR A 23 5.66 -8.42 9.25
N THR A 24 5.35 -7.69 10.30
CA THR A 24 4.00 -7.24 10.65
C THR A 24 3.49 -6.18 9.66
N GLY A 25 2.18 -5.94 9.65
CA GLY A 25 1.58 -4.86 8.85
C GLY A 25 2.16 -3.49 9.20
N ASP A 26 2.38 -3.22 10.49
CA ASP A 26 2.95 -1.98 10.99
C ASP A 26 4.39 -1.75 10.51
N GLU A 27 5.23 -2.78 10.57
CA GLU A 27 6.61 -2.71 10.05
C GLU A 27 6.63 -2.47 8.53
N LYS A 28 5.67 -3.05 7.78
CA LYS A 28 5.53 -2.83 6.33
C LYS A 28 5.12 -1.39 6.03
N ILE A 29 4.19 -0.81 6.80
CA ILE A 29 3.77 0.60 6.67
C ILE A 29 4.95 1.54 6.94
N GLU A 30 5.71 1.30 8.03
CA GLU A 30 6.88 2.11 8.36
C GLU A 30 7.98 2.01 7.29
N LYS A 31 8.21 0.80 6.77
CA LYS A 31 9.17 0.58 5.68
C LYS A 31 8.73 1.28 4.40
N ALA A 32 7.46 1.18 4.02
CA ALA A 32 6.91 1.90 2.86
C ALA A 32 7.10 3.42 3.00
N PHE A 33 6.80 3.97 4.18
CA PHE A 33 7.00 5.39 4.47
C PHE A 33 8.45 5.83 4.23
N ARG A 34 9.42 5.09 4.79
CA ARG A 34 10.85 5.41 4.63
C ARG A 34 11.32 5.30 3.19
N LEU A 35 10.84 4.31 2.44
CA LEU A 35 11.22 4.11 1.04
C LEU A 35 10.70 5.23 0.13
N ILE A 36 9.55 5.82 0.45
CA ILE A 36 8.89 6.83 -0.38
C ILE A 36 9.32 8.25 0.04
N LEU A 37 9.27 8.55 1.34
CA LEU A 37 9.49 9.91 1.84
C LEU A 37 10.92 10.15 2.37
N CYS A 38 11.80 9.14 2.29
CA CYS A 38 13.22 9.23 2.67
C CYS A 38 13.49 9.75 4.10
N ARG A 39 12.53 9.58 5.02
CA ARG A 39 12.64 9.95 6.43
C ARG A 39 11.83 9.01 7.32
N THR A 40 12.06 9.06 8.63
CA THR A 40 11.23 8.35 9.60
C THR A 40 9.86 9.02 9.76
N PRO A 41 8.77 8.25 9.90
CA PRO A 41 7.47 8.81 10.20
C PRO A 41 7.44 9.33 11.64
N LYS A 42 6.70 10.41 11.88
CA LYS A 42 6.31 10.83 13.24
C LYS A 42 5.19 9.93 13.74
N ASP A 43 5.05 9.80 15.06
CA ASP A 43 4.02 8.94 15.68
C ASP A 43 2.60 9.24 15.18
N ARG A 44 2.29 10.53 14.97
CA ARG A 44 0.98 10.95 14.45
C ARG A 44 0.73 10.47 13.01
N GLU A 45 1.74 10.54 12.15
CA GLU A 45 1.65 10.08 10.75
C GLU A 45 1.45 8.57 10.71
N LEU A 46 2.25 7.85 11.51
CA LEU A 46 2.17 6.40 11.59
C LEU A 46 0.81 5.93 12.13
N LYS A 47 0.26 6.63 13.14
CA LYS A 47 -1.08 6.34 13.65
C LYS A 47 -2.16 6.48 12.59
N ILE A 48 -2.11 7.54 11.77
CA ILE A 48 -3.08 7.76 10.68
C ILE A 48 -2.97 6.64 9.63
N LEU A 49 -1.75 6.30 9.21
CA LEU A 49 -1.52 5.27 8.20
C LEU A 49 -1.96 3.88 8.68
N ARG A 50 -1.75 3.55 9.96
CA ARG A 50 -2.24 2.31 10.56
C ARG A 50 -3.76 2.23 10.60
N GLN A 51 -4.42 3.31 10.99
CA GLN A 51 -5.89 3.38 10.99
C GLN A 51 -6.46 3.22 9.58
N TYR A 52 -5.86 3.92 8.60
CA TYR A 52 -6.24 3.79 7.20
C TYR A 52 -6.05 2.36 6.67
N TYR A 53 -4.88 1.78 6.90
CA TYR A 53 -4.58 0.41 6.51
C TYR A 53 -5.56 -0.60 7.12
N ALA A 54 -5.88 -0.48 8.41
CA ALA A 54 -6.82 -1.37 9.09
C ALA A 54 -8.21 -1.28 8.46
N GLY A 55 -8.73 -0.07 8.21
CA GLY A 55 -10.04 0.12 7.59
C GLY A 55 -10.10 -0.41 6.15
N GLU A 56 -9.05 -0.18 5.35
CA GLU A 56 -8.97 -0.76 4.00
C GLU A 56 -8.90 -2.29 4.06
N LYS A 57 -8.13 -2.85 5.00
CA LYS A 57 -8.03 -4.31 5.18
C LYS A 57 -9.39 -4.92 5.52
N GLU A 58 -10.13 -4.32 6.46
CA GLU A 58 -11.49 -4.76 6.80
C GLU A 58 -12.41 -4.73 5.59
N THR A 59 -12.35 -3.66 4.80
CA THR A 59 -13.12 -3.53 3.56
C THR A 59 -12.80 -4.64 2.56
N PHE A 60 -11.52 -4.96 2.38
CA PHE A 60 -11.09 -6.02 1.45
C PHE A 60 -11.35 -7.44 1.98
N VAL A 61 -11.36 -7.63 3.29
CA VAL A 61 -11.81 -8.90 3.91
C VAL A 61 -13.30 -9.09 3.69
N ALA A 62 -14.10 -8.03 3.86
CA ALA A 62 -15.55 -8.08 3.61
C ALA A 62 -15.87 -8.26 2.12
N ILE A 63 -15.04 -7.73 1.22
CA ILE A 63 -15.25 -7.80 -0.24
C ILE A 63 -13.97 -8.27 -0.96
N PRO A 64 -13.62 -9.57 -0.91
CA PRO A 64 -12.38 -10.10 -1.48
C PRO A 64 -12.21 -9.82 -2.98
N LYS A 65 -13.31 -9.74 -3.73
CA LYS A 65 -13.29 -9.40 -5.16
C LYS A 65 -12.66 -8.02 -5.42
N LYS A 66 -12.88 -7.03 -4.54
CA LYS A 66 -12.24 -5.71 -4.67
C LYS A 66 -10.72 -5.82 -4.54
N ALA A 67 -10.24 -6.64 -3.61
CA ALA A 67 -8.81 -6.86 -3.40
C ALA A 67 -8.17 -7.50 -4.64
N VAL A 68 -8.82 -8.52 -5.20
CA VAL A 68 -8.34 -9.20 -6.42
C VAL A 68 -8.29 -8.25 -7.61
N ASN A 69 -9.34 -7.45 -7.82
CA ASN A 69 -9.38 -6.50 -8.93
C ASN A 69 -8.31 -5.41 -8.79
N LEU A 70 -8.12 -4.88 -7.58
CA LEU A 70 -7.11 -3.85 -7.32
C LEU A 70 -5.69 -4.40 -7.55
N LEU A 71 -5.42 -5.63 -7.10
CA LEU A 71 -4.13 -6.30 -7.32
C LEU A 71 -3.94 -6.82 -8.76
N ALA A 72 -4.90 -6.58 -9.66
CA ALA A 72 -4.79 -6.94 -11.07
C ALA A 72 -4.36 -5.77 -11.98
N VAL A 73 -4.14 -4.58 -11.42
CA VAL A 73 -3.73 -3.40 -12.20
C VAL A 73 -2.28 -3.52 -12.67
N GLY A 74 -2.03 -3.17 -13.95
CA GLY A 74 -0.71 -3.17 -14.56
C GLY A 74 -0.35 -4.48 -15.27
N GLU A 75 0.84 -4.52 -15.87
CA GLU A 75 1.30 -5.63 -16.72
C GLU A 75 2.25 -6.59 -16.00
N THR A 76 2.88 -6.15 -14.91
CA THR A 76 3.86 -6.91 -14.13
C THR A 76 3.20 -8.15 -13.53
N PRO A 77 3.82 -9.34 -13.61
CA PRO A 77 3.26 -10.56 -13.03
C PRO A 77 2.90 -10.40 -11.54
N GLN A 78 1.75 -10.94 -11.14
CA GLN A 78 1.32 -10.89 -9.74
C GLN A 78 2.12 -11.87 -8.89
N ALA A 79 2.60 -11.41 -7.73
CA ALA A 79 3.18 -12.28 -6.72
C ALA A 79 2.14 -13.25 -6.14
N LYS A 80 2.59 -14.44 -5.71
CA LYS A 80 1.76 -15.38 -4.93
C LYS A 80 1.69 -14.88 -3.48
N LEU A 81 0.58 -14.23 -3.14
CA LEU A 81 0.34 -13.64 -1.82
C LEU A 81 -0.58 -14.52 -0.97
N ALA A 82 -0.19 -14.75 0.28
CA ALA A 82 -1.00 -15.49 1.25
C ALA A 82 -2.22 -14.69 1.74
N ASP A 83 -2.06 -13.38 1.99
CA ASP A 83 -3.13 -12.48 2.45
C ASP A 83 -3.33 -11.36 1.41
N LYS A 84 -4.18 -11.63 0.41
CA LYS A 84 -4.53 -10.65 -0.63
C LYS A 84 -5.23 -9.40 -0.07
N PRO A 85 -6.18 -9.50 0.88
CA PRO A 85 -6.75 -8.33 1.53
C PRO A 85 -5.70 -7.41 2.18
N ALA A 86 -4.74 -7.98 2.91
CA ALA A 86 -3.65 -7.20 3.50
C ALA A 86 -2.76 -6.53 2.45
N ALA A 87 -2.45 -7.22 1.35
CA ALA A 87 -1.65 -6.65 0.28
C ALA A 87 -2.38 -5.52 -0.47
N ALA A 88 -3.69 -5.67 -0.71
CA ALA A 88 -4.52 -4.63 -1.32
C ALA A 88 -4.64 -3.39 -0.42
N ALA A 89 -4.82 -3.59 0.90
CA ALA A 89 -4.80 -2.50 1.86
C ALA A 89 -3.45 -1.77 1.87
N LEU A 90 -2.34 -2.52 1.81
CA LEU A 90 -1.00 -1.94 1.76
C LEU A 90 -0.77 -1.12 0.49
N MET A 91 -1.28 -1.61 -0.65
CA MET A 91 -1.25 -0.86 -1.92
C MET A 91 -1.98 0.48 -1.80
N GLN A 92 -3.15 0.51 -1.17
CA GLN A 92 -3.90 1.76 -0.93
C GLN A 92 -3.15 2.71 0.00
N THR A 93 -2.51 2.18 1.06
CA THR A 93 -1.67 2.99 1.95
C THR A 93 -0.48 3.58 1.20
N ILE A 94 0.14 2.83 0.28
CA ILE A 94 1.23 3.33 -0.57
C ILE A 94 0.74 4.41 -1.54
N MET A 95 -0.43 4.24 -2.14
CA MET A 95 -1.06 5.28 -2.97
C MET A 95 -1.27 6.58 -2.17
N MET A 96 -1.71 6.48 -0.92
CA MET A 96 -1.83 7.63 -0.02
C MET A 96 -0.47 8.30 0.24
N LEU A 97 0.61 7.52 0.37
CA LEU A 97 1.97 8.04 0.55
C LEU A 97 2.50 8.76 -0.70
N TYR A 98 2.25 8.23 -1.90
CA TYR A 98 2.58 8.92 -3.15
C TYR A 98 1.87 10.27 -3.26
N ASN A 99 0.60 10.35 -2.83
CA ASN A 99 -0.13 11.62 -2.82
C ASN A 99 0.45 12.64 -1.82
N LEU A 100 0.96 12.16 -0.67
CA LEU A 100 1.64 13.01 0.30
C LEU A 100 2.94 13.59 -0.29
N GLU A 101 3.67 12.79 -1.07
CA GLU A 101 4.87 13.25 -1.78
C GLU A 101 4.54 14.34 -2.81
N GLU A 102 3.52 14.13 -3.65
CA GLU A 102 3.06 15.15 -4.63
C GLU A 102 2.63 16.45 -3.95
N THR A 103 2.05 16.38 -2.74
CA THR A 103 1.62 17.57 -1.99
C THR A 103 2.79 18.32 -1.34
N ILE A 104 3.93 17.66 -1.09
CA ILE A 104 5.14 18.29 -0.51
C ILE A 104 6.00 18.93 -1.61
N MET A 105 5.93 18.44 -2.84
CA MET A 105 6.70 18.95 -3.99
C MET A 105 6.03 20.10 -4.77
N LEU A 106 4.82 20.52 -4.39
CA LEU A 106 4.14 21.73 -4.89
C LEU A 106 4.31 22.90 -3.93
#